data_AF-A0A0P9GPH7-F1
#
_entry.id   AF-A0A0P9GPH7-F1
#
_cell.length_a   1.000
_cell.length_b   1.000
_cell.length_c   1.000
_cell.angle_alpha   90.00
_cell.angle_beta   90.00
_cell.angle_gamma   90.00
#
_symmetry.space_group_name_H-M   'P 1'
#
loop_
_entity.id
_entity.type
_entity.pdbx_description
1 polymer ?
#
loop_
_entity_poly.entity_id
_entity_poly.type
_entity_poly.pdbx_seq_one_letter_code
_entity_poly.pdbx_strand_id
1 'polypeptide(L)'
;MKLPVSPYPSIGEVVYEIATRSGLVLSTEGTGLYDDLKAFKDERRRPGLDPIEIPTTILFKLENRLATFIGDEVFANSIFVAWRRWLEYYASIIPRHDAGLLHRRDMMYLLWPTIFAFGGSLVLKMIHHILPIVPLGKLLSATAPFGFLVEAFCTWGTKDYTKICEYRAEVNAIDLDNCRDTLDDWLRGSAVPNLDRAREILQALGLGEEFAPKLWMVAARLLARTPLKYREAILNHLDLPEDADSALEAYYWRKRQLAIERAESLNIGPDRPFSAIREALYNPATPRDAHAVEDMLRRLEKTWEPISEETYHIIDWLRGRFLVLSGQEEQALKYYQNAYIHGVGREADVFNHVLPEALALAGKLGKKKWVARFDSLLGLHRKGDWNGDPESFKALFEKHFDSRLLYGKPDPTRD
;
A
#
# COMPACT_ATOMS: atom_id res chain seq x y z
N MET A 1 -7.38 -8.38 19.57
CA MET A 1 -8.19 -8.22 18.34
C MET A 1 -7.21 -8.04 17.17
N LYS A 2 -7.29 -8.88 16.13
CA LYS A 2 -6.50 -8.66 14.90
C LYS A 2 -7.18 -7.55 14.12
N LEU A 3 -6.41 -6.57 13.65
CA LEU A 3 -6.93 -5.46 12.87
C LEU A 3 -7.18 -5.91 11.43
N PRO A 4 -8.17 -5.32 10.74
CA PRO A 4 -8.45 -5.66 9.34
C PRO A 4 -7.23 -5.35 8.47
N VAL A 5 -6.95 -6.23 7.52
CA VAL A 5 -5.87 -6.02 6.55
C VAL A 5 -6.42 -5.11 5.45
N SER A 6 -5.78 -3.94 5.25
CA SER A 6 -6.16 -3.04 4.17
C SER A 6 -6.12 -3.76 2.82
N PRO A 7 -7.10 -3.53 1.92
CA PRO A 7 -7.06 -4.06 0.55
C PRO A 7 -5.82 -3.57 -0.22
N TYR A 8 -5.34 -2.37 0.08
CA TYR A 8 -4.11 -1.83 -0.49
C TYR A 8 -2.87 -2.22 0.32
N PRO A 9 -1.75 -2.56 -0.32
CA PRO A 9 -0.45 -2.56 0.33
C PRO A 9 -0.11 -1.21 0.96
N SER A 10 0.39 -1.20 2.19
CA SER A 10 0.92 0.04 2.76
C SER A 10 2.25 0.42 2.09
N ILE A 11 2.64 1.69 2.17
CA ILE A 11 3.99 2.11 1.74
C ILE A 11 5.06 1.32 2.50
N GLY A 12 4.86 1.01 3.77
CA GLY A 12 5.80 0.19 4.54
C GLY A 12 5.98 -1.22 4.00
N GLU A 13 4.92 -1.85 3.49
CA GLU A 13 5.04 -3.13 2.81
C GLU A 13 5.84 -3.01 1.50
N VAL A 14 5.55 -1.97 0.71
CA VAL A 14 6.24 -1.74 -0.56
C VAL A 14 7.73 -1.46 -0.34
N VAL A 15 8.06 -0.57 0.60
CA VAL A 15 9.45 -0.23 0.97
C VAL A 15 10.18 -1.43 1.54
N TYR A 16 9.55 -2.20 2.42
CA TYR A 16 10.14 -3.43 2.98
C TYR A 16 10.46 -4.45 1.89
N GLU A 17 9.51 -4.74 0.99
CA GLU A 17 9.72 -5.73 -0.07
C GLU A 17 10.83 -5.28 -1.03
N ILE A 18 10.87 -4.01 -1.42
CA ILE A 18 11.92 -3.48 -2.32
C ILE A 18 13.29 -3.51 -1.62
N ALA A 19 13.38 -3.07 -0.37
CA ALA A 19 14.65 -3.02 0.37
C ALA A 19 15.24 -4.42 0.60
N THR A 20 14.41 -5.40 0.96
CA THR A 20 14.84 -6.78 1.22
C THR A 20 15.13 -7.56 -0.07
N ARG A 21 14.32 -7.38 -1.12
CA ARG A 21 14.55 -8.04 -2.42
C ARG A 21 15.76 -7.46 -3.17
N SER A 22 15.99 -6.15 -3.06
CA SER A 22 17.19 -5.52 -3.62
C SER A 22 18.46 -5.90 -2.86
N GLY A 23 18.35 -6.54 -1.69
CA GLY A 23 19.47 -6.87 -0.83
C GLY A 23 20.14 -5.63 -0.21
N LEU A 24 19.55 -4.44 -0.35
CA LEU A 24 20.01 -3.25 0.37
C LEU A 24 19.83 -3.40 1.88
N VAL A 25 18.95 -4.31 2.34
CA VAL A 25 18.82 -4.69 3.74
C VAL A 25 18.66 -6.20 3.88
N LEU A 26 19.49 -6.81 4.71
CA LEU A 26 19.44 -8.22 5.09
C LEU A 26 18.87 -8.37 6.50
N SER A 27 18.18 -9.49 6.73
CA SER A 27 17.60 -9.83 8.04
C SER A 27 18.62 -10.15 9.12
N THR A 28 19.88 -10.40 8.73
CA THR A 28 20.98 -10.78 9.61
C THR A 28 21.85 -9.60 10.03
N GLU A 29 21.54 -8.39 9.56
CA GLU A 29 22.34 -7.21 9.83
C GLU A 29 22.05 -6.62 11.21
N GLY A 30 23.10 -6.37 12.00
CA GLY A 30 23.02 -5.77 13.33
C GLY A 30 22.81 -4.25 13.36
N THR A 31 22.41 -3.62 12.25
CA THR A 31 22.30 -2.14 12.15
C THR A 31 20.96 -1.59 12.62
N GLY A 32 20.03 -2.42 13.07
CA GLY A 32 18.67 -2.04 13.48
C GLY A 32 17.71 -1.66 12.33
N LEU A 33 18.23 -1.31 11.14
CA LEU A 33 17.41 -0.93 9.98
C LEU A 33 16.42 -2.02 9.52
N TYR A 34 16.78 -3.30 9.61
CA TYR A 34 15.85 -4.38 9.31
C TYR A 34 14.68 -4.41 10.30
N ASP A 35 14.95 -4.17 11.58
CA ASP A 35 13.92 -4.10 12.61
C ASP A 35 13.06 -2.83 12.46
N ASP A 36 13.67 -1.69 12.12
CA ASP A 36 12.95 -0.45 11.75
C ASP A 36 11.98 -0.72 10.58
N LEU A 37 12.47 -1.39 9.52
CA LEU A 37 11.66 -1.75 8.35
C LEU A 37 10.55 -2.75 8.70
N LYS A 38 10.84 -3.72 9.57
CA LYS A 38 9.85 -4.70 10.03
C LYS A 38 8.78 -4.02 10.87
N ALA A 39 9.16 -3.13 11.78
CA ALA A 39 8.24 -2.33 12.58
C ALA A 39 7.35 -1.45 11.68
N PHE A 40 7.94 -0.81 10.67
CA PHE A 40 7.20 0.01 9.70
C PHE A 40 6.26 -0.83 8.83
N LYS A 41 6.69 -2.01 8.37
CA LYS A 41 5.80 -2.99 7.72
C LYS A 41 4.67 -3.44 8.64
N ASP A 42 4.98 -3.64 9.93
CA ASP A 42 4.06 -4.11 10.97
C ASP A 42 3.14 -3.01 11.52
N GLU A 43 3.24 -1.76 11.06
CA GLU A 43 2.23 -0.71 11.28
C GLU A 43 0.84 -1.13 10.79
N ARG A 44 0.69 -2.27 10.09
CA ARG A 44 -0.56 -3.06 10.00
C ARG A 44 -1.30 -3.25 11.35
N ARG A 45 -0.59 -3.18 12.49
CA ARG A 45 -1.17 -3.20 13.85
C ARG A 45 -1.72 -1.84 14.32
N ARG A 46 -1.73 -0.82 13.45
CA ARG A 46 -2.40 0.47 13.62
C ARG A 46 -3.25 0.68 12.37
N PRO A 47 -4.58 0.53 12.43
CA PRO A 47 -5.43 0.74 11.26
C PRO A 47 -5.39 2.23 10.95
N GLY A 48 -4.59 2.61 9.95
CA GLY A 48 -4.52 3.96 9.39
C GLY A 48 -4.51 5.11 10.41
N LEU A 49 -3.55 5.20 11.32
CA LEU A 49 -3.60 6.30 12.31
C LEU A 49 -2.66 7.45 12.03
N ASP A 50 -1.71 7.21 11.15
CA ASP A 50 -0.84 8.22 10.63
C ASP A 50 -1.14 8.34 9.13
N PRO A 51 -0.85 9.51 8.53
CA PRO A 51 -0.69 9.59 7.09
C PRO A 51 0.12 8.41 6.60
N ILE A 52 0.00 8.09 5.32
CA ILE A 52 1.03 7.31 4.66
C ILE A 52 2.29 8.20 4.64
N GLU A 53 2.97 8.33 5.78
CA GLU A 53 4.20 9.07 5.90
C GLU A 53 5.25 8.23 5.20
N ILE A 54 5.73 8.79 4.10
CA ILE A 54 6.91 8.28 3.44
C ILE A 54 8.02 8.32 4.50
N PRO A 55 8.64 7.19 4.87
CA PRO A 55 9.49 7.13 6.06
C PRO A 55 10.83 7.77 5.72
N THR A 56 10.92 9.10 5.81
CA THR A 56 12.04 9.89 5.29
C THR A 56 13.38 9.39 5.83
N THR A 57 13.46 9.05 7.11
CA THR A 57 14.66 8.48 7.73
C THR A 57 15.03 7.11 7.17
N ILE A 58 14.06 6.22 6.97
CA ILE A 58 14.30 4.89 6.38
C ILE A 58 14.74 5.06 4.93
N LEU A 59 14.06 5.90 4.15
CA LEU A 59 14.43 6.15 2.76
C LEU A 59 15.81 6.78 2.64
N PHE A 60 16.19 7.71 3.51
CA PHE A 60 17.53 8.28 3.54
C PHE A 60 18.60 7.22 3.87
N LYS A 61 18.34 6.33 4.84
CA LYS A 61 19.23 5.20 5.13
C LYS A 61 19.39 4.26 3.94
N LEU A 62 18.29 3.98 3.22
CA LEU A 62 18.32 3.13 2.02
C LEU A 62 19.04 3.82 0.84
N GLU A 63 18.86 5.13 0.68
CA GLU A 63 19.56 5.95 -0.32
C GLU A 63 21.07 5.92 -0.09
N ASN A 64 21.51 6.15 1.15
CA ASN A 64 22.92 6.10 1.51
C ASN A 64 23.52 4.71 1.26
N ARG A 65 22.77 3.63 1.49
CA ARG A 65 23.24 2.27 1.21
C ARG A 65 23.37 2.01 -0.28
N LEU A 66 22.42 2.49 -1.08
CA LEU A 66 22.53 2.41 -2.53
C LEU A 66 23.74 3.20 -3.01
N ALA A 67 23.90 4.46 -2.56
CA ALA A 67 25.03 5.32 -2.87
C ALA A 67 26.37 4.67 -2.51
N THR A 68 26.47 4.12 -1.30
CA THR A 68 27.66 3.38 -0.83
C THR A 68 27.97 2.18 -1.71
N PHE A 69 26.93 1.43 -2.12
CA PHE A 69 27.12 0.25 -2.95
C PHE A 69 27.55 0.61 -4.36
N ILE A 70 26.88 1.57 -5.02
CA ILE A 70 27.18 1.94 -6.42
C ILE A 70 28.39 2.88 -6.54
N GLY A 71 28.76 3.59 -5.47
CA GLY A 71 29.85 4.57 -5.46
C GLY A 71 29.46 5.93 -6.06
N ASP A 72 28.17 6.25 -6.15
CA ASP A 72 27.66 7.48 -6.76
C ASP A 72 26.43 8.01 -6.00
N GLU A 73 26.63 9.11 -5.25
CA GLU A 73 25.58 9.74 -4.46
C GLU A 73 24.52 10.44 -5.32
N VAL A 74 24.93 11.08 -6.42
CA VAL A 74 24.03 11.86 -7.29
C VAL A 74 23.07 10.93 -8.00
N PHE A 75 23.56 9.79 -8.47
CA PHE A 75 22.74 8.79 -9.15
C PHE A 75 21.80 8.07 -8.18
N ALA A 76 22.29 7.71 -6.99
CA ALA A 76 21.45 7.14 -5.94
C ALA A 76 20.32 8.10 -5.56
N ASN A 77 20.62 9.39 -5.39
CA ASN A 77 19.62 10.42 -5.12
C ASN A 77 18.57 10.50 -6.24
N SER A 78 19.00 10.51 -7.50
CA SER A 78 18.09 10.57 -8.66
C SER A 78 17.11 9.39 -8.71
N ILE A 79 17.59 8.17 -8.44
CA ILE A 79 16.73 6.98 -8.31
C ILE A 79 15.74 7.14 -7.16
N PHE A 80 16.21 7.60 -6.01
CA PHE A 80 15.36 7.76 -4.82
C PHE A 80 14.34 8.88 -4.98
N VAL A 81 14.65 9.95 -5.71
CA VAL A 81 13.68 10.98 -6.08
C VAL A 81 12.57 10.39 -6.95
N ALA A 82 12.92 9.65 -8.01
CA ALA A 82 11.94 8.97 -8.86
C ALA A 82 11.07 7.99 -8.04
N TRP A 83 11.69 7.22 -7.15
CA TRP A 83 10.98 6.29 -6.28
C TRP A 83 10.03 6.99 -5.30
N ARG A 84 10.46 8.07 -4.64
CA ARG A 84 9.62 8.90 -3.75
C ARG A 84 8.40 9.45 -4.50
N ARG A 85 8.61 9.98 -5.71
CA ARG A 85 7.50 10.48 -6.55
C ARG A 85 6.52 9.38 -6.91
N TRP A 86 7.00 8.18 -7.22
CA TRP A 86 6.13 7.04 -7.48
C TRP A 86 5.37 6.59 -6.22
N LEU A 87 6.00 6.62 -5.03
CA LEU A 87 5.34 6.34 -3.76
C LEU A 87 4.23 7.36 -3.45
N GLU A 88 4.47 8.65 -3.69
CA GLU A 88 3.46 9.72 -3.58
C GLU A 88 2.30 9.47 -4.55
N TYR A 89 2.61 9.11 -5.79
CA TYR A 89 1.62 8.76 -6.80
C TYR A 89 0.75 7.57 -6.36
N TYR A 90 1.37 6.48 -5.88
CA TYR A 90 0.68 5.31 -5.34
C TYR A 90 -0.21 5.67 -4.13
N ALA A 91 0.31 6.45 -3.18
CA ALA A 91 -0.46 6.91 -2.03
C ALA A 91 -1.69 7.74 -2.44
N SER A 92 -1.58 8.54 -3.50
CA SER A 92 -2.69 9.35 -4.02
C SER A 92 -3.81 8.53 -4.67
N ILE A 93 -3.53 7.32 -5.14
CA ILE A 93 -4.52 6.42 -5.76
C ILE A 93 -5.50 5.90 -4.71
N ILE A 94 -5.01 5.57 -3.52
CA ILE A 94 -5.79 4.94 -2.44
C ILE A 94 -7.06 5.74 -2.10
N PRO A 95 -7.00 7.04 -1.79
CA PRO A 95 -8.20 7.83 -1.47
C PRO A 95 -9.03 8.24 -2.70
N ARG A 96 -8.48 8.15 -3.92
CA ARG A 96 -9.21 8.46 -5.17
C ARG A 96 -9.99 7.27 -5.69
N HIS A 97 -9.59 6.06 -5.32
CA HIS A 97 -10.10 4.83 -5.89
C HIS A 97 -10.40 3.82 -4.78
N ASP A 98 -11.54 3.92 -4.14
CA ASP A 98 -12.02 3.01 -3.09
C ASP A 98 -12.04 1.51 -3.42
N ALA A 99 -11.49 0.64 -2.58
CA ALA A 99 -11.50 -0.80 -2.85
C ALA A 99 -12.93 -1.40 -2.92
N GLY A 100 -13.91 -0.79 -2.23
CA GLY A 100 -15.30 -1.27 -2.22
C GLY A 100 -15.38 -2.73 -1.78
N LEU A 101 -15.94 -3.59 -2.64
CA LEU A 101 -16.09 -5.04 -2.39
C LEU A 101 -14.83 -5.87 -2.71
N LEU A 102 -13.76 -5.25 -3.19
CA LEU A 102 -12.55 -5.97 -3.57
C LEU A 102 -11.71 -6.30 -2.34
N HIS A 103 -11.18 -7.52 -2.28
CA HIS A 103 -10.24 -7.91 -1.24
C HIS A 103 -8.81 -7.57 -1.65
N ARG A 104 -7.90 -7.69 -0.69
CA ARG A 104 -6.46 -7.53 -0.94
C ARG A 104 -5.94 -8.35 -2.11
N ARG A 105 -6.41 -9.59 -2.28
CA ARG A 105 -5.98 -10.45 -3.39
C ARG A 105 -6.35 -9.86 -4.75
N ASP A 106 -7.57 -9.33 -4.86
CA ASP A 106 -8.08 -8.68 -6.07
C ASP A 106 -7.30 -7.41 -6.35
N MET A 107 -7.08 -6.59 -5.31
CA MET A 107 -6.25 -5.39 -5.42
C MET A 107 -4.82 -5.71 -5.85
N MET A 108 -4.19 -6.75 -5.32
CA MET A 108 -2.85 -7.17 -5.76
C MET A 108 -2.85 -7.64 -7.22
N TYR A 109 -3.91 -8.30 -7.67
CA TYR A 109 -4.08 -8.71 -9.07
C TYR A 109 -4.22 -7.50 -10.01
N LEU A 110 -4.81 -6.40 -9.53
CA LEU A 110 -4.93 -5.14 -10.28
C LEU A 110 -3.64 -4.33 -10.25
N LEU A 111 -3.08 -4.09 -9.06
CA LEU A 111 -1.97 -3.17 -8.82
C LEU A 111 -0.66 -3.63 -9.47
N TRP A 112 -0.37 -4.94 -9.45
CA TRP A 112 0.85 -5.48 -10.04
C TRP A 112 0.98 -5.16 -11.54
N PRO A 113 0.05 -5.59 -12.40
CA PRO A 113 0.18 -5.37 -13.85
C PRO A 113 -0.08 -3.92 -14.28
N THR A 114 -0.65 -3.07 -13.42
CA THR A 114 -0.92 -1.66 -13.73
C THR A 114 0.11 -0.76 -13.06
N ILE A 115 -0.15 -0.34 -11.81
CA ILE A 115 0.58 0.70 -11.10
C ILE A 115 2.03 0.30 -10.79
N PHE A 116 2.28 -0.96 -10.40
CA PHE A 116 3.61 -1.42 -10.02
C PHE A 116 4.47 -1.71 -11.26
N ALA A 117 3.89 -2.34 -12.28
CA ALA A 117 4.57 -2.57 -13.55
C ALA A 117 4.94 -1.25 -14.26
N PHE A 118 4.04 -0.25 -14.23
CA PHE A 118 4.32 1.10 -14.71
C PHE A 118 5.47 1.76 -13.93
N GLY A 119 5.46 1.69 -12.59
CA GLY A 119 6.57 2.21 -11.78
C GLY A 119 7.90 1.55 -12.11
N GLY A 120 7.91 0.23 -12.24
CA GLY A 120 9.08 -0.54 -12.63
C GLY A 120 9.58 -0.18 -14.03
N SER A 121 8.68 0.02 -15.00
CA SER A 121 9.03 0.37 -16.37
C SER A 121 9.66 1.76 -16.46
N LEU A 122 9.14 2.75 -15.73
CA LEU A 122 9.72 4.09 -15.64
C LEU A 122 11.15 4.07 -15.10
N VAL A 123 11.38 3.38 -13.98
CA VAL A 123 12.71 3.31 -13.36
C VAL A 123 13.69 2.55 -14.25
N LEU A 124 13.27 1.43 -14.87
CA LEU A 124 14.12 0.69 -15.80
C LEU A 124 14.42 1.47 -17.08
N LYS A 125 13.45 2.20 -17.65
CA LYS A 125 13.67 3.11 -18.79
C LYS A 125 14.73 4.15 -18.45
N MET A 126 14.63 4.77 -17.27
CA MET A 126 15.60 5.75 -16.80
C MET A 126 17.00 5.14 -16.67
N ILE A 127 17.13 3.99 -16.00
CA ILE A 127 18.42 3.29 -15.86
C ILE A 127 19.01 2.92 -17.23
N HIS A 128 18.19 2.36 -18.13
CA HIS A 128 18.63 1.92 -19.44
C HIS A 128 19.00 3.07 -20.38
N HIS A 129 18.26 4.18 -20.35
CA HIS A 129 18.58 5.37 -21.14
C HIS A 129 19.96 5.94 -20.80
N ILE A 130 20.33 5.89 -19.52
CA ILE A 130 21.62 6.39 -19.06
C ILE A 130 22.72 5.36 -19.34
N LEU A 131 22.42 4.06 -19.16
CA LEU A 131 23.40 2.97 -19.26
C LEU A 131 22.80 1.72 -19.93
N PRO A 132 22.81 1.63 -21.27
CA PRO A 132 22.19 0.51 -21.99
C PRO A 132 23.11 -0.72 -22.06
N ILE A 133 23.47 -1.30 -20.91
CA ILE A 133 24.34 -2.48 -20.84
C ILE A 133 23.66 -3.71 -21.45
N VAL A 134 22.38 -3.93 -21.12
CA VAL A 134 21.61 -5.09 -21.59
C VAL A 134 20.27 -4.66 -22.20
N PRO A 135 19.78 -5.34 -23.26
CA PRO A 135 18.44 -5.09 -23.80
C PRO A 135 17.35 -5.42 -22.77
N LEU A 136 16.49 -4.45 -22.46
CA LEU A 136 15.43 -4.60 -21.44
C LEU A 136 14.49 -5.79 -21.73
N GLY A 137 14.07 -5.97 -22.99
CA GLY A 137 13.19 -7.07 -23.37
C GLY A 137 13.78 -8.45 -23.06
N LYS A 138 15.08 -8.64 -23.31
CA LYS A 138 15.77 -9.90 -22.99
C LYS A 138 15.91 -10.10 -21.49
N LEU A 139 16.30 -9.05 -20.76
CA LEU A 139 16.43 -9.12 -19.30
C LEU A 139 15.10 -9.46 -18.60
N LEU A 140 14.00 -8.84 -19.05
CA LEU A 140 12.67 -9.02 -18.46
C LEU A 140 12.02 -10.36 -18.82
N SER A 141 12.39 -10.97 -19.95
CA SER A 141 11.91 -12.30 -20.36
C SER A 141 12.82 -13.44 -19.91
N ALA A 142 14.05 -13.16 -19.48
CA ALA A 142 15.01 -14.18 -19.04
C ALA A 142 14.47 -15.05 -17.89
N THR A 143 14.75 -16.35 -17.93
CA THR A 143 14.48 -17.26 -16.80
C THR A 143 15.31 -16.86 -15.57
N ALA A 144 16.57 -16.45 -15.80
CA ALA A 144 17.49 -15.95 -14.80
C ALA A 144 18.02 -14.55 -15.16
N PRO A 145 17.29 -13.46 -14.81
CA PRO A 145 17.71 -12.09 -15.11
C PRO A 145 19.11 -11.74 -14.59
N PHE A 146 19.46 -12.26 -13.40
CA PHE A 146 20.79 -12.09 -12.83
C PHE A 146 21.87 -12.81 -13.65
N GLY A 147 21.64 -14.08 -13.99
CA GLY A 147 22.55 -14.86 -14.83
C GLY A 147 22.79 -14.21 -16.19
N PHE A 148 21.72 -13.77 -16.86
CA PHE A 148 21.79 -13.05 -18.13
C PHE A 148 22.67 -11.79 -18.05
N LEU A 149 22.61 -11.04 -16.95
CA LEU A 149 23.48 -9.89 -16.75
C LEU A 149 24.95 -10.30 -16.54
N VAL A 150 25.21 -11.33 -15.73
CA VAL A 150 26.57 -11.84 -15.51
C VAL A 150 27.20 -12.32 -16.81
N GLU A 151 26.43 -13.05 -17.63
CA GLU A 151 26.83 -13.47 -18.98
C GLU A 151 27.20 -12.27 -19.86
N ALA A 152 26.40 -11.19 -19.81
CA ALA A 152 26.69 -9.97 -20.56
C ALA A 152 28.00 -9.28 -20.12
N PHE A 153 28.41 -9.42 -18.85
CA PHE A 153 29.71 -8.92 -18.38
C PHE A 153 30.88 -9.87 -18.72
N CYS A 154 30.63 -11.16 -18.88
CA CYS A 154 31.66 -12.17 -19.14
C CYS A 154 32.00 -12.26 -20.64
N THR A 155 32.76 -11.30 -21.14
CA THR A 155 33.14 -11.25 -22.56
C THR A 155 34.00 -12.43 -23.04
N TRP A 156 34.71 -13.13 -22.15
CA TRP A 156 35.60 -14.26 -22.45
C TRP A 156 35.02 -15.62 -21.99
N GLY A 157 33.73 -15.65 -21.63
CA GLY A 157 32.98 -16.88 -21.30
C GLY A 157 33.61 -17.66 -20.13
N THR A 158 33.95 -18.93 -20.37
CA THR A 158 34.46 -19.85 -19.33
C THR A 158 35.71 -19.35 -18.59
N LYS A 159 36.55 -18.54 -19.24
CA LYS A 159 37.72 -17.93 -18.60
C LYS A 159 37.31 -16.95 -17.51
N ASP A 160 36.29 -16.14 -17.76
CA ASP A 160 35.78 -15.16 -16.80
C ASP A 160 35.08 -15.88 -15.63
N TYR A 161 34.33 -16.95 -15.89
CA TYR A 161 33.75 -17.76 -14.81
C TYR A 161 34.82 -18.39 -13.93
N THR A 162 35.90 -18.90 -14.53
CA THR A 162 37.04 -19.44 -13.78
C THR A 162 37.67 -18.36 -12.89
N LYS A 163 37.88 -17.16 -13.43
CA LYS A 163 38.42 -16.02 -12.69
C LYS A 163 37.51 -15.58 -11.53
N ILE A 164 36.19 -15.57 -11.74
CA ILE A 164 35.21 -15.32 -10.67
C ILE A 164 35.34 -16.39 -9.57
N CYS A 165 35.46 -17.66 -9.96
CA CYS A 165 35.60 -18.75 -9.00
C CYS A 165 36.90 -18.68 -8.21
N GLU A 166 38.03 -18.42 -8.87
CA GLU A 166 39.34 -18.25 -8.22
C GLU A 166 39.32 -17.11 -7.21
N TYR A 167 38.81 -15.94 -7.60
CA TYR A 167 38.71 -14.78 -6.72
C TYR A 167 37.83 -15.08 -5.49
N ARG A 168 36.65 -15.66 -5.70
CA ARG A 168 35.72 -15.98 -4.61
C ARG A 168 36.26 -17.08 -3.69
N ALA A 169 36.95 -18.08 -4.24
CA ALA A 169 37.61 -19.14 -3.48
C ALA A 169 38.68 -18.58 -2.55
N GLU A 170 39.50 -17.65 -3.06
CA GLU A 170 40.51 -16.95 -2.27
C GLU A 170 39.88 -16.09 -1.16
N VAL A 171 38.92 -15.22 -1.52
CA VAL A 171 38.31 -14.27 -0.57
C VAL A 171 37.54 -14.96 0.56
N ASN A 172 36.94 -16.12 0.28
CA ASN A 172 36.05 -16.80 1.22
C ASN A 172 36.61 -18.09 1.80
N ALA A 173 37.83 -18.49 1.42
CA ALA A 173 38.41 -19.77 1.77
C ALA A 173 37.45 -20.95 1.46
N ILE A 174 36.84 -20.93 0.27
CA ILE A 174 35.96 -22.00 -0.22
C ILE A 174 36.63 -22.77 -1.34
N ASP A 175 36.22 -24.04 -1.54
CA ASP A 175 36.65 -24.82 -2.69
C ASP A 175 36.14 -24.23 -4.01
N LEU A 176 36.94 -24.34 -5.07
CA LEU A 176 36.59 -23.97 -6.44
C LEU A 176 35.35 -24.72 -6.92
N ASP A 177 35.19 -26.00 -6.59
CA ASP A 177 34.02 -26.77 -7.05
C ASP A 177 32.73 -26.28 -6.38
N ASN A 178 32.76 -25.97 -5.08
CA ASN A 178 31.64 -25.31 -4.40
C ASN A 178 31.37 -23.91 -4.99
N CYS A 179 32.42 -23.18 -5.38
CA CYS A 179 32.24 -21.90 -6.05
C CYS A 179 31.58 -22.05 -7.44
N ARG A 180 31.92 -23.10 -8.20
CA ARG A 180 31.30 -23.40 -9.49
C ARG A 180 29.83 -23.75 -9.33
N ASP A 181 29.50 -24.64 -8.40
CA ASP A 181 28.11 -25.03 -8.13
C ASP A 181 27.25 -23.80 -7.76
N THR A 182 27.75 -22.95 -6.86
CA THR A 182 27.02 -21.72 -6.47
C THR A 182 26.91 -20.70 -7.61
N LEU A 183 27.93 -20.59 -8.47
CA LEU A 183 27.88 -19.69 -9.63
C LEU A 183 26.88 -20.22 -10.67
N ASP A 184 26.89 -21.52 -10.95
CA ASP A 184 25.96 -22.19 -11.85
C ASP A 184 24.51 -22.01 -11.39
N ASP A 185 24.26 -22.12 -10.08
CA ASP A 185 22.94 -21.86 -9.50
C ASP A 185 22.47 -20.42 -9.75
N TRP A 186 23.37 -19.44 -9.66
CA TRP A 186 23.04 -18.04 -9.95
C TRP A 186 22.81 -17.77 -11.43
N LEU A 187 23.60 -18.42 -12.30
CA LEU A 187 23.46 -18.30 -13.75
C LEU A 187 22.13 -18.93 -14.23
N ARG A 188 21.73 -20.07 -13.66
CA ARG A 188 20.47 -20.75 -13.98
C ARG A 188 19.25 -20.16 -13.27
N GLY A 189 19.47 -19.30 -12.27
CA GLY A 189 18.42 -18.64 -11.50
C GLY A 189 17.76 -19.51 -10.44
N SER A 190 18.36 -20.64 -10.05
CA SER A 190 17.92 -21.43 -8.90
C SER A 190 18.20 -20.71 -7.58
N ALA A 191 19.19 -19.82 -7.54
CA ALA A 191 19.48 -18.93 -6.42
C ALA A 191 19.83 -17.50 -6.89
N VAL A 192 19.74 -16.54 -5.98
CA VAL A 192 20.13 -15.14 -6.22
C VAL A 192 21.14 -14.72 -5.14
N PRO A 193 22.35 -14.26 -5.51
CA PRO A 193 23.37 -13.88 -4.54
C PRO A 193 22.93 -12.71 -3.65
N ASN A 194 23.62 -12.46 -2.54
CA ASN A 194 23.51 -11.20 -1.80
C ASN A 194 24.36 -10.09 -2.49
N LEU A 195 24.32 -8.85 -2.00
CA LEU A 195 25.07 -7.74 -2.62
C LEU A 195 26.59 -7.93 -2.49
N ASP A 196 27.08 -8.51 -1.40
CA ASP A 196 28.52 -8.77 -1.22
C ASP A 196 29.03 -9.75 -2.29
N ARG A 197 28.32 -10.85 -2.50
CA ARG A 197 28.61 -11.83 -3.55
C ARG A 197 28.52 -11.22 -4.95
N ALA A 198 27.56 -10.33 -5.19
CA ALA A 198 27.47 -9.61 -6.46
C ALA A 198 28.67 -8.67 -6.67
N ARG A 199 29.16 -8.02 -5.61
CA ARG A 199 30.36 -7.18 -5.65
C ARG A 199 31.62 -7.99 -5.96
N GLU A 200 31.76 -9.19 -5.38
CA GLU A 200 32.89 -10.08 -5.67
C GLU A 200 32.95 -10.47 -7.16
N ILE A 201 31.81 -10.74 -7.78
CA ILE A 201 31.73 -11.00 -9.24
C ILE A 201 32.28 -9.79 -10.01
N LEU A 202 31.83 -8.58 -9.68
CA LEU A 202 32.30 -7.36 -10.34
C LEU A 202 33.79 -7.13 -10.11
N GLN A 203 34.30 -7.36 -8.91
CA GLN A 203 35.73 -7.22 -8.58
C GLN A 203 36.59 -8.21 -9.38
N ALA A 204 36.17 -9.47 -9.47
CA ALA A 204 36.87 -10.48 -10.27
C ALA A 204 36.94 -10.09 -11.76
N LEU A 205 35.87 -9.47 -12.28
CA LEU A 205 35.81 -8.99 -13.66
C LEU A 205 36.47 -7.62 -13.88
N GLY A 206 37.01 -6.98 -12.84
CA GLY A 206 37.60 -5.64 -12.94
C GLY A 206 36.57 -4.51 -13.10
N LEU A 207 35.29 -4.80 -12.85
CA LEU A 207 34.16 -3.87 -12.88
C LEU A 207 33.78 -3.35 -11.49
N GLY A 208 34.57 -3.70 -10.47
CA GLY A 208 34.28 -3.45 -9.05
C GLY A 208 34.29 -1.98 -8.62
N GLU A 209 34.82 -1.08 -9.45
CA GLU A 209 34.79 0.38 -9.21
C GLU A 209 33.71 1.08 -10.04
N GLU A 210 33.27 0.47 -11.14
CA GLU A 210 32.32 1.04 -12.09
C GLU A 210 30.90 1.13 -11.50
N PHE A 211 30.28 2.30 -11.54
CA PHE A 211 28.93 2.50 -10.99
C PHE A 211 27.86 1.77 -11.81
N ALA A 212 28.00 1.74 -13.14
CA ALA A 212 27.00 1.21 -14.05
C ALA A 212 26.75 -0.30 -13.86
N PRO A 213 27.79 -1.16 -13.83
CA PRO A 213 27.61 -2.59 -13.54
C PRO A 213 27.03 -2.85 -12.15
N LYS A 214 27.43 -2.08 -11.13
CA LYS A 214 26.88 -2.18 -9.77
C LYS A 214 25.39 -1.90 -9.74
N LEU A 215 24.94 -0.84 -10.39
CA LEU A 215 23.53 -0.51 -10.47
C LEU A 215 22.72 -1.61 -11.18
N TRP A 216 23.23 -2.11 -12.31
CA TRP A 216 22.57 -3.21 -13.03
C TRP A 216 22.51 -4.50 -12.19
N MET A 217 23.52 -4.79 -11.36
CA MET A 217 23.47 -5.90 -10.41
C MET A 217 22.31 -5.77 -9.42
N VAL A 218 22.04 -4.56 -8.89
CA VAL A 218 20.89 -4.32 -8.01
C VAL A 218 19.57 -4.57 -8.77
N ALA A 219 19.45 -4.02 -9.98
CA ALA A 219 18.25 -4.17 -10.81
C ALA A 219 17.99 -5.64 -11.20
N ALA A 220 19.00 -6.35 -11.68
CA ALA A 220 18.87 -7.74 -12.10
C ALA A 220 18.56 -8.67 -10.91
N ARG A 221 19.09 -8.40 -9.71
CA ARG A 221 18.72 -9.14 -8.48
C ARG A 221 17.28 -8.92 -8.08
N LEU A 222 16.78 -7.68 -8.16
CA LEU A 222 15.36 -7.38 -7.95
C LEU A 222 14.48 -8.13 -8.95
N LEU A 223 14.84 -8.11 -10.23
CA LEU A 223 14.10 -8.80 -11.29
C LEU A 223 14.16 -10.32 -11.15
N ALA A 224 15.30 -10.91 -10.75
CA ALA A 224 15.41 -12.34 -10.50
C ALA A 224 14.50 -12.81 -9.36
N ARG A 225 14.23 -11.94 -8.38
CA ARG A 225 13.25 -12.19 -7.30
C ARG A 225 11.82 -11.79 -7.67
N THR A 226 11.59 -11.31 -8.89
CA THR A 226 10.26 -10.92 -9.37
C THR A 226 9.72 -12.00 -10.30
N PRO A 227 8.52 -12.57 -10.01
CA PRO A 227 7.88 -13.56 -10.87
C PRO A 227 7.78 -13.12 -12.33
N LEU A 228 7.97 -14.07 -13.26
CA LEU A 228 7.98 -13.81 -14.71
C LEU A 228 6.76 -13.00 -15.17
N LYS A 229 5.55 -13.39 -14.76
CA LYS A 229 4.30 -12.68 -15.10
C LYS A 229 4.30 -11.18 -14.76
N TYR A 230 5.03 -10.76 -13.73
CA TYR A 230 5.12 -9.35 -13.34
C TYR A 230 6.24 -8.63 -14.11
N ARG A 231 7.29 -9.34 -14.50
CA ARG A 231 8.32 -8.82 -15.41
C ARG A 231 7.78 -8.63 -16.83
N GLU A 232 6.96 -9.56 -17.30
CA GLU A 232 6.21 -9.44 -18.55
C GLU A 232 5.25 -8.24 -18.50
N ALA A 233 4.58 -8.02 -17.37
CA ALA A 233 3.78 -6.81 -17.21
C ALA A 233 4.63 -5.53 -17.30
N ILE A 234 5.81 -5.49 -16.68
CA ILE A 234 6.75 -4.36 -16.83
C ILE A 234 7.14 -4.17 -18.30
N LEU A 235 7.45 -5.26 -19.01
CA LEU A 235 7.79 -5.24 -20.43
C LEU A 235 6.65 -4.67 -21.27
N ASN A 236 5.40 -5.08 -21.02
CA ASN A 236 4.24 -4.53 -21.73
C ASN A 236 4.16 -3.00 -21.57
N HIS A 237 4.45 -2.46 -20.37
CA HIS A 237 4.52 -1.00 -20.14
C HIS A 237 5.73 -0.33 -20.81
N LEU A 238 6.79 -1.07 -21.13
CA LEU A 238 7.90 -0.53 -21.92
C LEU A 238 7.49 -0.31 -23.37
N ASP A 239 6.69 -1.23 -23.91
CA ASP A 239 6.30 -1.30 -25.31
C ASP A 239 4.96 -0.60 -25.62
N LEU A 240 4.35 0.06 -24.62
CA LEU A 240 3.12 0.84 -24.83
C LEU A 240 3.37 1.98 -25.84
N PRO A 241 2.47 2.16 -26.83
CA PRO A 241 2.54 3.29 -27.75
C PRO A 241 2.24 4.60 -27.02
N GLU A 242 2.66 5.73 -27.59
CA GLU A 242 2.52 7.06 -26.97
C GLU A 242 1.06 7.49 -26.74
N ASP A 243 0.12 6.91 -27.49
CA ASP A 243 -1.32 7.16 -27.40
C ASP A 243 -2.07 6.16 -26.49
N ALA A 244 -1.36 5.24 -25.83
CA ALA A 244 -1.98 4.31 -24.90
C ALA A 244 -2.62 5.03 -23.70
N ASP A 245 -3.75 4.47 -23.24
CA ASP A 245 -4.40 4.91 -22.00
C ASP A 245 -3.39 4.98 -20.84
N SER A 246 -3.58 5.96 -19.96
CA SER A 246 -2.70 6.09 -18.80
C SER A 246 -2.79 4.86 -17.89
N ALA A 247 -1.70 4.53 -17.18
CA ALA A 247 -1.71 3.43 -16.22
C ALA A 247 -2.82 3.57 -15.16
N LEU A 248 -3.23 4.80 -14.84
CA LEU A 248 -4.34 5.10 -13.95
C LEU A 248 -5.71 4.74 -14.54
N GLU A 249 -5.93 5.05 -15.82
CA GLU A 249 -7.18 4.73 -16.52
C GLU A 249 -7.32 3.23 -16.72
N ALA A 250 -6.26 2.55 -17.15
CA ALA A 250 -6.23 1.09 -17.24
C ALA A 250 -6.55 0.43 -15.89
N TYR A 251 -5.95 0.94 -14.81
CA TYR A 251 -6.26 0.52 -13.44
C TYR A 251 -7.73 0.75 -13.07
N TYR A 252 -8.25 1.95 -13.33
CA TYR A 252 -9.62 2.33 -13.02
C TYR A 252 -10.65 1.42 -13.72
N TRP A 253 -10.51 1.23 -15.03
CA TRP A 253 -11.45 0.43 -15.81
C TRP A 253 -11.41 -1.04 -15.40
N ARG A 254 -10.21 -1.62 -15.24
CA ARG A 254 -10.09 -3.02 -14.83
C ARG A 254 -10.64 -3.24 -13.42
N LYS A 255 -10.40 -2.31 -12.50
CA LYS A 255 -10.97 -2.35 -11.16
C LYS A 255 -12.50 -2.32 -11.19
N ARG A 256 -13.08 -1.44 -12.00
CA ARG A 256 -14.54 -1.34 -12.16
C ARG A 256 -15.15 -2.64 -12.68
N GLN A 257 -14.54 -3.26 -13.69
CA GLN A 257 -14.96 -4.57 -14.19
C GLN A 257 -14.93 -5.63 -13.09
N LEU A 258 -13.81 -5.74 -12.37
CA LEU A 258 -13.65 -6.74 -11.32
C LEU A 258 -14.64 -6.53 -10.16
N ALA A 259 -14.98 -5.28 -9.84
CA ALA A 259 -16.00 -4.96 -8.85
C ALA A 259 -17.41 -5.41 -9.28
N ILE A 260 -17.75 -5.29 -10.57
CA ILE A 260 -19.01 -5.79 -11.13
C ILE A 260 -19.04 -7.32 -11.12
N GLU A 261 -17.99 -7.98 -11.61
CA GLU A 261 -17.84 -9.45 -11.59
C GLU A 261 -18.00 -9.98 -10.15
N ARG A 262 -17.38 -9.30 -9.18
CA ARG A 262 -17.54 -9.63 -7.76
C ARG A 262 -18.97 -9.44 -7.30
N ALA A 263 -19.59 -8.29 -7.57
CA ALA A 263 -20.96 -7.99 -7.17
C ALA A 263 -21.97 -9.03 -7.71
N GLU A 264 -21.81 -9.48 -8.96
CA GLU A 264 -22.65 -10.52 -9.57
C GLU A 264 -22.49 -11.88 -8.90
N SER A 265 -21.30 -12.19 -8.38
CA SER A 265 -21.03 -13.44 -7.64
C SER A 265 -21.62 -13.46 -6.23
N LEU A 266 -22.01 -12.30 -5.68
CA LEU A 266 -22.46 -12.16 -4.31
C LEU A 266 -23.96 -12.42 -4.19
N ASN A 267 -24.31 -13.60 -3.68
CA ASN A 267 -25.69 -13.92 -3.30
C ASN A 267 -26.06 -13.31 -1.94
N ILE A 268 -26.18 -11.98 -1.90
CA ILE A 268 -26.65 -11.26 -0.72
C ILE A 268 -28.18 -11.25 -0.76
N GLY A 269 -28.84 -11.61 0.34
CA GLY A 269 -30.30 -11.74 0.39
C GLY A 269 -31.07 -10.48 -0.06
N PRO A 270 -32.38 -10.60 -0.34
CA PRO A 270 -33.20 -9.49 -0.85
C PRO A 270 -33.44 -8.37 0.18
N ASP A 271 -33.32 -8.68 1.48
CA ASP A 271 -33.61 -7.74 2.55
C ASP A 271 -32.40 -6.86 2.89
N ARG A 272 -32.30 -5.71 2.22
CA ARG A 272 -31.19 -4.75 2.33
C ARG A 272 -31.73 -3.36 2.71
N PRO A 273 -32.14 -3.14 3.97
CA PRO A 273 -32.79 -1.90 4.39
C PRO A 273 -31.83 -0.70 4.47
N PHE A 274 -30.69 -0.70 3.78
CA PHE A 274 -29.67 0.34 3.85
C PHE A 274 -30.23 1.74 3.55
N SER A 275 -30.97 1.91 2.45
CA SER A 275 -31.58 3.20 2.10
C SER A 275 -32.60 3.65 3.14
N ALA A 276 -33.45 2.72 3.64
CA ALA A 276 -34.45 3.01 4.66
C ALA A 276 -33.81 3.41 6.00
N ILE A 277 -32.71 2.76 6.40
CA ILE A 277 -31.93 3.14 7.57
C ILE A 277 -31.34 4.54 7.38
N ARG A 278 -30.75 4.84 6.21
CA ARG A 278 -30.23 6.18 5.94
C ARG A 278 -31.32 7.25 6.00
N GLU A 279 -32.48 7.01 5.40
CA GLU A 279 -33.61 7.93 5.52
C GLU A 279 -34.02 8.13 6.98
N ALA A 280 -34.17 7.06 7.75
CA ALA A 280 -34.52 7.15 9.16
C ALA A 280 -33.45 7.88 9.99
N LEU A 281 -32.15 7.76 9.69
CA LEU A 281 -31.07 8.38 10.46
C LEU A 281 -30.69 9.81 10.00
N TYR A 282 -31.06 10.22 8.79
CA TYR A 282 -30.61 11.49 8.20
C TYR A 282 -31.74 12.43 7.80
N ASN A 283 -32.94 11.93 7.49
CA ASN A 283 -34.04 12.77 7.02
C ASN A 283 -34.95 13.17 8.20
N PRO A 284 -35.05 14.46 8.57
CA PRO A 284 -35.94 14.91 9.64
C PRO A 284 -37.43 14.71 9.35
N ALA A 285 -37.81 14.55 8.08
CA ALA A 285 -39.21 14.33 7.69
C ALA A 285 -39.69 12.89 7.94
N THR A 286 -38.78 11.93 8.10
CA THR A 286 -39.15 10.53 8.35
C THR A 286 -39.62 10.35 9.80
N PRO A 287 -40.71 9.63 10.09
CA PRO A 287 -41.15 9.36 11.46
C PRO A 287 -40.04 8.73 12.33
N ARG A 288 -39.96 9.15 13.60
CA ARG A 288 -38.95 8.67 14.54
C ARG A 288 -39.43 7.38 15.22
N ASP A 289 -38.84 6.25 14.85
CA ASP A 289 -39.07 4.96 15.51
C ASP A 289 -37.71 4.26 15.75
N ALA A 290 -37.27 4.26 17.01
CA ALA A 290 -36.01 3.65 17.40
C ALA A 290 -36.03 2.12 17.28
N HIS A 291 -37.17 1.47 17.53
CA HIS A 291 -37.30 0.02 17.44
C HIS A 291 -37.23 -0.46 16.00
N ALA A 292 -37.90 0.25 15.08
CA ALA A 292 -37.83 -0.05 13.65
C ALA A 292 -36.40 0.08 13.11
N VAL A 293 -35.66 1.12 13.53
CA VAL A 293 -34.26 1.30 13.09
C VAL A 293 -33.35 0.22 13.66
N GLU A 294 -33.53 -0.15 14.92
CA GLU A 294 -32.75 -1.23 15.51
C GLU A 294 -33.01 -2.58 14.82
N ASP A 295 -34.27 -2.90 14.49
CA ASP A 295 -34.62 -4.08 13.72
C ASP A 295 -33.98 -4.06 12.32
N MET A 296 -34.08 -2.94 11.60
CA MET A 296 -33.46 -2.79 10.28
C MET A 296 -31.93 -2.98 10.34
N LEU A 297 -31.25 -2.44 11.36
CA LEU A 297 -29.81 -2.62 11.54
C LEU A 297 -29.44 -4.10 11.76
N ARG A 298 -30.19 -4.82 12.61
CA ARG A 298 -29.97 -6.26 12.84
C ARG A 298 -30.19 -7.10 11.58
N ARG A 299 -31.22 -6.75 10.79
CA ARG A 299 -31.47 -7.43 9.51
C ARG A 299 -30.37 -7.14 8.50
N LEU A 300 -29.90 -5.89 8.41
CA LEU A 300 -28.78 -5.52 7.55
C LEU A 300 -27.51 -6.29 7.93
N GLU A 301 -27.16 -6.33 9.22
CA GLU A 301 -26.02 -7.09 9.76
C GLU A 301 -26.07 -8.56 9.33
N LYS A 302 -27.23 -9.22 9.49
CA LYS A 302 -27.43 -10.61 9.10
C LYS A 302 -27.33 -10.81 7.59
N THR A 303 -27.93 -9.92 6.80
CA THR A 303 -27.89 -10.02 5.33
C THR A 303 -26.48 -9.81 4.79
N TRP A 304 -25.66 -8.97 5.44
CA TRP A 304 -24.29 -8.67 5.03
C TRP A 304 -23.22 -9.54 5.71
N GLU A 305 -23.59 -10.46 6.59
CA GLU A 305 -22.66 -11.43 7.20
C GLU A 305 -21.73 -12.11 6.18
N PRO A 306 -22.18 -12.52 4.96
CA PRO A 306 -21.28 -13.13 3.97
C PRO A 306 -20.21 -12.20 3.38
N ILE A 307 -20.37 -10.89 3.53
CA ILE A 307 -19.48 -9.83 2.99
C ILE A 307 -19.03 -8.87 4.09
N SER A 308 -19.02 -9.36 5.32
CA SER A 308 -18.90 -8.50 6.49
C SER A 308 -17.52 -7.83 6.56
N GLU A 309 -16.47 -8.49 6.07
CA GLU A 309 -15.12 -7.90 5.97
C GLU A 309 -15.09 -6.64 5.08
N GLU A 310 -16.05 -6.50 4.17
CA GLU A 310 -16.18 -5.39 3.24
C GLU A 310 -17.18 -4.32 3.70
N THR A 311 -18.12 -4.66 4.59
CA THR A 311 -19.23 -3.76 4.94
C THR A 311 -19.34 -3.43 6.43
N TYR A 312 -18.50 -4.00 7.30
CA TYR A 312 -18.55 -3.72 8.75
C TYR A 312 -18.43 -2.23 9.06
N HIS A 313 -17.67 -1.48 8.27
CA HIS A 313 -17.53 -0.04 8.50
C HIS A 313 -18.84 0.73 8.34
N ILE A 314 -19.69 0.30 7.39
CA ILE A 314 -21.01 0.89 7.17
C ILE A 314 -21.93 0.56 8.34
N ILE A 315 -21.94 -0.69 8.78
CA ILE A 315 -22.74 -1.14 9.91
C ILE A 315 -22.34 -0.37 11.18
N ASP A 316 -21.04 -0.32 11.48
CA ASP A 316 -20.51 0.40 12.62
C ASP A 316 -20.87 1.89 12.55
N TRP A 317 -20.77 2.50 11.38
CA TRP A 317 -21.14 3.91 11.18
C TRP A 317 -22.62 4.17 11.47
N LEU A 318 -23.52 3.40 10.85
CA LEU A 318 -24.96 3.56 11.05
C LEU A 318 -25.37 3.28 12.50
N ARG A 319 -24.76 2.28 13.14
CA ARG A 319 -24.97 1.96 14.57
C ARG A 319 -24.47 3.10 15.47
N GLY A 320 -23.30 3.65 15.17
CA GLY A 320 -22.74 4.81 15.86
C GLY A 320 -23.68 6.01 15.79
N ARG A 321 -24.18 6.34 14.59
CA ARG A 321 -25.15 7.42 14.42
C ARG A 321 -26.46 7.17 15.17
N PHE A 322 -27.03 5.98 15.05
CA PHE A 322 -28.24 5.60 15.79
C PHE A 322 -28.08 5.81 17.30
N LEU A 323 -26.93 5.44 17.86
CA LEU A 323 -26.63 5.62 19.28
C LEU A 323 -26.50 7.10 19.67
N VAL A 324 -25.88 7.95 18.84
CA VAL A 324 -25.88 9.41 19.08
C VAL A 324 -27.31 9.94 19.13
N LEU A 325 -28.14 9.57 18.15
CA LEU A 325 -29.54 10.01 18.08
C LEU A 325 -30.42 9.48 19.23
N SER A 326 -29.98 8.41 19.88
CA SER A 326 -30.61 7.81 21.06
C SER A 326 -30.03 8.32 22.39
N GLY A 327 -29.13 9.31 22.36
CA GLY A 327 -28.50 9.88 23.56
C GLY A 327 -27.38 9.03 24.17
N GLN A 328 -26.90 7.99 23.47
CA GLN A 328 -25.86 7.07 23.93
C GLN A 328 -24.48 7.42 23.33
N GLU A 329 -24.07 8.68 23.51
CA GLU A 329 -22.93 9.30 22.82
C GLU A 329 -21.57 8.64 23.11
N GLU A 330 -21.32 8.26 24.36
CA GLU A 330 -20.06 7.58 24.73
C GLU A 330 -19.94 6.19 24.07
N GLN A 331 -21.06 5.46 23.95
CA GLN A 331 -21.07 4.17 23.26
C GLN A 331 -20.92 4.37 21.75
N ALA A 332 -21.55 5.40 21.19
CA ALA A 332 -21.46 5.73 19.77
C ALA A 332 -20.01 5.98 19.32
N LEU A 333 -19.20 6.65 20.14
CA LEU A 333 -17.82 6.98 19.78
C LEU A 333 -16.98 5.72 19.46
N LYS A 334 -17.21 4.61 20.18
CA LYS A 334 -16.53 3.34 19.91
C LYS A 334 -16.92 2.77 18.55
N TYR A 335 -18.18 2.91 18.15
CA TYR A 335 -18.65 2.48 16.83
C TYR A 335 -18.04 3.34 15.72
N TYR A 336 -17.93 4.66 15.88
CA TYR A 336 -17.20 5.49 14.91
C TYR A 336 -15.72 5.11 14.78
N GLN A 337 -15.06 4.76 15.89
CA GLN A 337 -13.68 4.28 15.86
C GLN A 337 -13.57 2.95 15.09
N ASN A 338 -14.50 2.02 15.32
CA ASN A 338 -14.54 0.76 14.57
C ASN A 338 -14.84 0.98 13.09
N ALA A 339 -15.80 1.85 12.77
CA ALA A 339 -16.16 2.21 11.40
C ALA A 339 -14.95 2.74 10.64
N TYR A 340 -14.20 3.63 11.27
CA TYR A 340 -12.94 4.11 10.73
C TYR A 340 -11.94 2.96 10.50
N ILE A 341 -11.69 2.14 11.53
CA ILE A 341 -10.74 1.02 11.47
C ILE A 341 -11.06 0.04 10.33
N HIS A 342 -12.34 -0.27 10.13
CA HIS A 342 -12.80 -1.21 9.10
C HIS A 342 -12.85 -0.59 7.70
N GLY A 343 -13.09 0.72 7.58
CA GLY A 343 -13.39 1.36 6.30
C GLY A 343 -12.21 2.08 5.63
N VAL A 344 -11.13 2.39 6.36
CA VAL A 344 -9.97 3.11 5.80
C VAL A 344 -9.35 2.34 4.63
N GLY A 345 -9.18 3.01 3.50
CA GLY A 345 -8.67 2.42 2.26
C GLY A 345 -9.68 1.55 1.52
N ARG A 346 -10.89 1.38 2.06
CA ARG A 346 -12.00 0.67 1.42
C ARG A 346 -13.03 1.61 0.81
N GLU A 347 -13.46 2.66 1.52
CA GLU A 347 -14.45 3.62 1.03
C GLU A 347 -14.13 5.08 1.40
N ALA A 348 -14.37 6.00 0.47
CA ALA A 348 -14.17 7.43 0.64
C ALA A 348 -15.18 8.04 1.62
N ASP A 349 -16.34 7.40 1.78
CA ASP A 349 -17.38 7.80 2.74
C ASP A 349 -16.87 7.83 4.18
N VAL A 350 -15.79 7.09 4.48
CA VAL A 350 -15.11 7.20 5.77
C VAL A 350 -14.58 8.61 6.01
N PHE A 351 -14.00 9.25 5.00
CA PHE A 351 -13.46 10.60 5.09
C PHE A 351 -14.52 11.69 4.86
N ASN A 352 -15.57 11.37 4.11
CA ASN A 352 -16.66 12.33 3.82
C ASN A 352 -17.71 12.39 4.93
N HIS A 353 -17.94 11.30 5.66
CA HIS A 353 -19.04 11.19 6.61
C HIS A 353 -18.63 10.65 7.98
N VAL A 354 -17.94 9.51 8.04
CA VAL A 354 -17.61 8.86 9.32
C VAL A 354 -16.69 9.73 10.19
N LEU A 355 -15.57 10.20 9.63
CA LEU A 355 -14.61 11.01 10.36
C LEU A 355 -15.14 12.39 10.76
N PRO A 356 -15.86 13.15 9.91
CA PRO A 356 -16.47 14.41 10.35
C PRO A 356 -17.47 14.22 11.49
N GLU A 357 -18.34 13.20 11.42
CA GLU A 357 -19.28 12.87 12.49
C GLU A 357 -18.55 12.45 13.78
N ALA A 358 -17.47 11.65 13.66
CA ALA A 358 -16.63 11.23 14.78
C ALA A 358 -15.89 12.39 15.44
N LEU A 359 -15.36 13.34 14.65
CA LEU A 359 -14.71 14.56 15.13
C LEU A 359 -15.69 15.42 15.92
N ALA A 360 -16.89 15.65 15.37
CA ALA A 360 -17.93 16.43 16.02
C ALA A 360 -18.37 15.80 17.36
N LEU A 361 -18.56 14.48 17.39
CA LEU A 361 -18.89 13.73 18.60
C LEU A 361 -17.74 13.77 19.64
N ALA A 362 -16.49 13.55 19.21
CA ALA A 362 -15.34 13.60 20.09
C ALA A 362 -15.15 14.99 20.71
N GLY A 363 -15.40 16.06 19.93
CA GLY A 363 -15.41 17.44 20.38
C GLY A 363 -16.47 17.68 21.46
N LYS A 364 -17.72 17.28 21.21
CA LYS A 364 -18.80 17.34 22.20
C LYS A 364 -18.48 16.63 23.51
N LEU A 365 -17.87 15.45 23.42
CA LEU A 365 -17.47 14.64 24.57
C LEU A 365 -16.17 15.12 25.26
N GLY A 366 -15.53 16.19 24.77
CA GLY A 366 -14.28 16.73 25.33
C GLY A 366 -13.07 15.81 25.17
N LYS A 367 -13.09 14.87 24.21
CA LYS A 367 -12.04 13.86 24.02
C LYS A 367 -10.87 14.41 23.19
N LYS A 368 -10.08 15.32 23.77
CA LYS A 368 -8.99 16.06 23.09
C LYS A 368 -8.04 15.20 22.23
N LYS A 369 -7.63 14.02 22.72
CA LYS A 369 -6.75 13.10 21.96
C LYS A 369 -7.40 12.59 20.67
N TRP A 370 -8.70 12.33 20.70
CA TRP A 370 -9.45 11.85 19.55
C TRP A 370 -9.76 12.97 18.56
N VAL A 371 -10.04 14.17 19.07
CA VAL A 371 -10.18 15.39 18.25
C VAL A 371 -8.93 15.63 17.42
N ALA A 372 -7.76 15.75 18.06
CA ALA A 372 -6.50 16.02 17.36
C ALA A 372 -6.20 14.97 16.28
N ARG A 373 -6.56 13.71 16.56
CA ARG A 373 -6.34 12.60 15.65
C ARG A 373 -7.29 12.62 14.45
N PHE A 374 -8.60 12.77 14.66
CA PHE A 374 -9.55 12.82 13.55
C PHE A 374 -9.35 14.05 12.68
N ASP A 375 -9.01 15.19 13.28
CA ASP A 375 -8.67 16.42 12.56
C ASP A 375 -7.42 16.26 11.69
N SER A 376 -6.34 15.68 12.25
CA SER A 376 -5.13 15.35 11.49
C SER A 376 -5.45 14.46 10.29
N LEU A 377 -6.25 13.41 10.48
CA LEU A 377 -6.67 12.51 9.41
C LEU A 377 -7.47 13.24 8.32
N LEU A 378 -8.41 14.10 8.69
CA LEU A 378 -9.19 14.89 7.73
C LEU A 378 -8.30 15.88 6.94
N GLY A 379 -7.38 16.56 7.62
CA GLY A 379 -6.43 17.50 7.02
C GLY A 379 -5.57 16.86 5.92
N LEU A 380 -5.15 15.60 6.10
CA LEU A 380 -4.36 14.87 5.10
C LEU A 380 -5.11 14.64 3.79
N HIS A 381 -6.42 14.43 3.89
CA HIS A 381 -7.27 14.26 2.73
C HIS A 381 -7.84 15.59 2.20
N ARG A 382 -7.41 16.73 2.77
CA ARG A 382 -7.95 18.07 2.52
C ARG A 382 -9.48 18.09 2.68
N LYS A 383 -9.95 17.40 3.72
CA LYS A 383 -11.34 17.30 4.15
C LYS A 383 -11.48 17.94 5.53
N GLY A 384 -12.71 18.14 5.97
CA GLY A 384 -13.03 18.63 7.31
C GLY A 384 -13.52 20.06 7.31
N ASP A 385 -14.46 20.32 8.21
CA ASP A 385 -15.20 21.58 8.31
C ASP A 385 -14.94 22.29 9.65
N TRP A 386 -14.07 21.73 10.50
CA TRP A 386 -13.67 22.32 11.77
C TRP A 386 -12.56 23.34 11.54
N ASN A 387 -12.67 24.50 12.17
CA ASN A 387 -11.76 25.64 12.00
C ASN A 387 -10.61 25.66 13.04
N GLY A 388 -10.48 24.60 13.85
CA GLY A 388 -9.51 24.53 14.94
C GLY A 388 -9.94 25.22 16.24
N ASP A 389 -11.10 25.90 16.26
CA ASP A 389 -11.63 26.57 17.45
C ASP A 389 -12.47 25.61 18.30
N PRO A 390 -12.08 25.29 19.55
CA PRO A 390 -12.86 24.43 20.44
C PRO A 390 -14.30 24.92 20.71
N GLU A 391 -14.54 26.23 20.71
CA GLU A 391 -15.87 26.80 20.97
C GLU A 391 -16.86 26.47 19.83
N SER A 392 -16.35 26.17 18.63
CA SER A 392 -17.17 25.81 17.48
C SER A 392 -17.73 24.38 17.52
N PHE A 393 -17.27 23.52 18.46
CA PHE A 393 -17.69 22.11 18.49
C PHE A 393 -19.18 21.91 18.71
N LYS A 394 -19.85 22.81 19.45
CA LYS A 394 -21.30 22.74 19.62
C LYS A 394 -22.01 22.91 18.28
N ALA A 395 -21.65 23.94 17.52
CA ALA A 395 -22.22 24.20 16.20
C ALA A 395 -21.86 23.08 15.20
N LEU A 396 -20.63 22.55 15.26
CA LEU A 396 -20.20 21.43 14.43
C LEU A 396 -21.01 20.16 14.74
N PHE A 397 -21.27 19.87 16.02
CA PHE A 397 -22.12 18.76 16.42
C PHE A 397 -23.55 18.92 15.92
N GLU A 398 -24.16 20.09 16.11
CA GLU A 398 -25.52 20.38 15.63
C GLU A 398 -25.65 20.32 14.11
N LYS A 399 -24.58 20.67 13.37
CA LYS A 399 -24.50 20.52 11.90
C LYS A 399 -24.60 19.05 11.47
N HIS A 400 -23.91 18.14 12.17
CA HIS A 400 -23.89 16.72 11.81
C HIS A 400 -25.04 15.90 12.43
N PHE A 401 -25.54 16.34 13.58
CA PHE A 401 -26.59 15.68 14.36
C PHE A 401 -27.72 16.65 14.69
N ASP A 402 -28.57 16.91 13.69
CA ASP A 402 -29.74 17.78 13.84
C ASP A 402 -30.64 17.29 14.98
N SER A 403 -30.99 18.21 15.89
CA SER A 403 -31.81 17.89 17.07
C SER A 403 -33.21 17.35 16.75
N ARG A 404 -33.71 17.57 15.52
CA ARG A 404 -34.98 16.99 15.02
C ARG A 404 -34.88 15.48 14.76
N LEU A 405 -33.67 14.94 14.65
CA LEU A 405 -33.43 13.52 14.40
C LEU A 405 -33.38 12.69 15.69
N LEU A 406 -33.36 13.33 16.86
CA LEU A 406 -33.25 12.66 18.16
C LEU A 406 -34.50 11.84 18.47
N TYR A 407 -34.33 10.60 18.94
CA TYR A 407 -35.44 9.72 19.34
C TYR A 407 -36.00 10.04 20.73
N GLY A 408 -35.38 10.98 21.46
CA GLY A 408 -35.62 11.23 22.90
C GLY A 408 -35.98 12.66 23.30
N LYS A 409 -36.48 13.53 22.42
CA LYS A 409 -37.13 14.77 22.92
C LYS A 409 -38.58 14.47 23.31
N PRO A 410 -39.03 14.82 24.53
CA PRO A 410 -40.44 14.83 24.84
C PRO A 410 -41.11 15.79 23.88
N ASP A 411 -42.18 15.32 23.23
CA ASP A 411 -43.09 16.17 22.51
C ASP A 411 -43.74 17.12 23.52
N PRO A 412 -43.50 18.45 23.45
CA PRO A 412 -44.15 19.39 24.35
C PRO A 412 -45.66 19.51 24.10
N THR A 413 -46.21 18.75 23.15
CA THR A 413 -47.64 18.71 22.81
C THR A 413 -48.34 17.39 23.11
N ARG A 414 -47.67 16.46 23.80
CA ARG A 414 -48.33 15.28 24.39
C ARG A 414 -48.56 15.53 25.88
N ASP A 415 -49.72 16.14 26.15
CA ASP A 415 -50.35 16.21 27.48
C ASP A 415 -50.61 14.81 28.07
#